data_AF-V3ZY33-F1
#
_entry.id   AF-V3ZY33-F1
#
_cell.length_a   1.000
_cell.length_b   1.000
_cell.length_c   1.000
_cell.angle_alpha   90.00
_cell.angle_beta   90.00
_cell.angle_gamma   90.00
#
_symmetry.space_group_name_H-M   'P 1'
#
loop_
_entity.id
_entity.type
_entity.pdbx_description
1 polymer ?
#
loop_
_entity_poly.entity_id
_entity_poly.type
_entity_poly.pdbx_seq_one_letter_code
_entity_poly.pdbx_strand_id
1 'polypeptide(L)' 'SAGIGRTGTYLALDYLIQQAQAENSVDIFSCVSQMRQERVNMVQTVVRNNYY' A
#
# COMPACT_ATOMS: atom_id res chain seq x y z
N SER A 1 -16.69 3.79 -8.80
CA SER A 1 -15.30 3.48 -8.42
C SER A 1 -15.32 2.41 -7.35
N ALA A 2 -14.55 1.32 -7.47
CA ALA A 2 -14.63 0.16 -6.57
C ALA A 2 -13.91 0.35 -5.21
N GLY A 3 -13.26 1.50 -4.99
CA GLY A 3 -12.62 1.84 -3.71
C GLY A 3 -11.38 1.00 -3.37
N ILE A 4 -10.77 0.31 -4.33
CA ILE A 4 -9.64 -0.61 -4.09
C ILE A 4 -8.30 -0.12 -4.69
N GLY A 5 -8.38 0.79 -5.67
CA GLY A 5 -7.21 1.49 -6.23
C GLY A 5 -6.81 2.65 -5.34
N ARG A 6 -7.38 3.84 -5.55
CA ARG A 6 -6.99 5.09 -4.84
C ARG A 6 -7.15 5.02 -3.33
N THR A 7 -8.27 4.50 -2.83
CA THR A 7 -8.49 4.35 -1.38
C THR A 7 -7.50 3.36 -0.78
N GLY A 8 -7.21 2.25 -1.49
CA GLY A 8 -6.18 1.31 -1.06
C GLY A 8 -4.79 1.92 -1.07
N THR A 9 -4.46 2.74 -2.07
CA THR A 9 -3.19 3.48 -2.08
C THR A 9 -3.09 4.47 -0.92
N TYR A 10 -4.15 5.21 -0.61
CA TYR A 10 -4.14 6.16 0.51
C TYR A 10 -3.92 5.47 1.86
N LEU A 11 -4.69 4.40 2.13
CA LEU A 11 -4.55 3.64 3.38
C LEU A 11 -3.16 2.98 3.51
N ALA A 12 -2.62 2.46 2.41
CA ALA A 12 -1.28 1.88 2.41
C ALA A 12 -0.21 2.92 2.77
N LEU A 13 -0.31 4.12 2.19
CA LEU A 13 0.64 5.21 2.47
C LEU A 13 0.54 5.71 3.90
N ASP A 14 -0.67 5.89 4.42
CA ASP A 14 -0.90 6.31 5.81
C ASP A 14 -0.27 5.31 6.79
N TYR A 15 -0.52 4.02 6.59
CA TYR A 15 0.08 2.96 7.40
C TYR A 15 1.61 2.96 7.33
N LEU A 16 2.18 3.02 6.12
CA LEU A 16 3.63 2.97 5.93
C LEU A 16 4.34 4.21 6.50
N ILE A 17 3.72 5.38 6.47
CA ILE A 17 4.27 6.59 7.11
C ILE A 17 4.30 6.43 8.63
N GLN A 18 3.22 5.90 9.23
CA GLN A 18 3.20 5.63 10.66
C GLN A 18 4.25 4.59 11.06
N GLN A 19 4.42 3.53 10.26
CA GLN A 19 5.46 2.53 10.46
C GLN A 19 6.86 3.16 10.39
N ALA A 20 7.13 4.00 9.38
CA ALA A 20 8.40 4.68 9.24
C ALA A 20 8.75 5.54 10.47
N GLN A 21 7.75 6.24 11.02
CA GLN A 21 7.95 7.08 12.20
C GLN A 21 8.19 6.26 13.47
N ALA A 22 7.52 5.13 13.63
CA ALA A 22 7.63 4.29 14.82
C ALA A 22 8.88 3.38 14.80
N GLU A 23 9.22 2.84 13.63
CA GLU A 23 10.18 1.74 13.48
C GLU A 23 11.46 2.16 12.73
N ASN A 24 11.54 3.40 12.24
CA ASN A 24 12.59 3.86 11.31
C ASN A 24 12.75 2.94 10.07
N SER A 25 11.69 2.23 9.69
CA SER A 25 11.68 1.29 8.57
C SER A 25 10.27 1.12 7.99
N VAL A 26 10.17 0.57 6.79
CA VAL A 26 8.89 0.29 6.12
C VAL A 26 8.90 -1.12 5.53
N ASP A 27 7.77 -1.82 5.63
CA ASP A 27 7.54 -3.11 4.98
C ASP A 27 6.32 -3.06 4.05
N ILE A 28 6.60 -2.74 2.79
CA ILE A 28 5.59 -2.60 1.73
C ILE A 28 4.94 -3.95 1.40
N PHE A 29 5.68 -5.05 1.46
CA PHE A 29 5.16 -6.36 1.09
C PHE A 29 4.15 -6.85 2.12
N SER A 30 4.50 -6.77 3.39
CA SER A 30 3.59 -7.13 4.49
C SER A 30 2.35 -6.24 4.51
N CYS A 31 2.51 -4.93 4.28
CA CYS A 31 1.39 -3.99 4.17
C CYS A 31 0.40 -4.41 3.06
N VAL A 32 0.87 -4.61 1.83
CA VAL A 32 0.00 -4.98 0.70
C VAL A 32 -0.61 -6.36 0.91
N SER A 33 0.12 -7.31 1.50
CA SER A 33 -0.38 -8.63 1.85
C SER A 33 -1.55 -8.56 2.84
N GLN A 34 -1.41 -7.79 3.93
CA GLN A 34 -2.47 -7.60 4.93
C GLN A 34 -3.70 -6.91 4.32
N MET A 35 -3.50 -5.85 3.54
CA MET A 35 -4.62 -5.14 2.89
C MET A 35 -5.41 -6.03 1.93
N ARG A 36 -4.74 -6.96 1.26
CA ARG A 36 -5.37 -7.92 0.34
C ARG A 36 -6.08 -9.07 1.06
N GLN A 37 -5.70 -9.39 2.30
CA GLN A 37 -6.45 -10.31 3.16
C GLN A 37 -7.80 -9.69 3.57
N GLU A 38 -7.79 -8.41 3.94
CA GLU A 38 -9.01 -7.69 4.34
C GLU A 38 -9.94 -7.40 3.15
N ARG A 39 -9.39 -7.02 2.01
CA ARG A 39 -10.17 -6.76 0.79
C ARG A 39 -9.39 -7.18 -0.44
N VAL A 40 -9.94 -8.17 -1.14
CA VAL A 40 -9.36 -8.69 -2.38
C VAL A 40 -9.11 -7.55 -3.37
N ASN A 41 -7.95 -7.59 -4.04
CA ASN A 41 -7.50 -6.63 -5.04
C ASN A 41 -7.17 -5.21 -4.52
N MET A 42 -6.90 -5.00 -3.23
CA MET A 42 -6.31 -3.73 -2.77
C MET A 42 -4.96 -3.46 -3.45
N VAL A 43 -4.73 -2.20 -3.84
CA VAL A 43 -3.55 -1.73 -4.60
C VAL A 43 -3.45 -2.45 -5.96
N GLN A 44 -4.36 -2.09 -6.87
CA GLN A 44 -4.56 -2.80 -8.15
C GLN A 44 -3.53 -2.50 -9.23
N THR A 45 -2.99 -1.28 -9.29
CA THR A 45 -2.19 -0.84 -10.43
C THR A 45 -0.72 -0.82 -10.06
N VAL A 46 0.07 -1.62 -10.78
CA VAL A 46 1.54 -1.50 -10.74
C VAL A 46 1.92 -0.25 -11.53
N VAL A 47 2.24 0.83 -10.82
CA VAL A 47 2.91 1.98 -11.44
C VAL A 47 4.40 1.68 -11.43
N ARG A 48 4.90 1.13 -12.52
CA ARG A 48 6.34 0.97 -12.74
C ARG A 48 6.88 2.30 -13.24
N ASN A 49 7.56 3.05 -12.38
CA ASN A 49 8.39 4.16 -12.84
C ASN A 49 9.58 3.57 -13.61
N ASN A 50 9.47 3.55 -14.94
CA ASN A 50 10.61 3.29 -15.81
C ASN A 50 11.50 4.54 -15.81
N TYR A 51 12.26 4.75 -14.73
CA TYR A 51 13.42 5.64 -14.79
C TYR A 51 14.64 4.80 -15.17
N TYR A 52 14.75 4.55 -16.48
CA TYR A 52 15.98 4.40 -17.23
C TYR A 52 15.90 5.40 -18.39
#